data_AF-A0A967Z9V3-F1
#
_entry.id   AF-A0A967Z9V3-F1
#
_cell.length_a   1.000
_cell.length_b   1.000
_cell.length_c   1.000
_cell.angle_alpha   90.00
_cell.angle_beta   90.00
_cell.angle_gamma   90.00
#
_symmetry.space_group_name_H-M   'P 1'
#
loop_
_entity.id
_entity.type
_entity.pdbx_description
1 polymer ?
#
loop_
_entity_poly.entity_id
_entity_poly.type
_entity_poly.pdbx_seq_one_letter_code
_entity_poly.pdbx_strand_id
1 'polypeptide(L)' 'AGDDPFVTYQLPQAVLALKQGVGRLIRDFDDRGLVVIGDPRLRTRGYGRVFLDSLPAMPLL' A
#
# COMPACT_ATOMS: atom_id res chain seq x y z
N ALA A 1 -20.55 -20.43 -5.43
CA ALA A 1 -20.60 -18.97 -5.20
C ALA A 1 -19.44 -18.34 -5.96
N GLY A 2 -19.64 -17.20 -6.63
CA GLY A 2 -18.56 -16.53 -7.38
C GLY A 2 -17.62 -15.78 -6.45
N ASP A 3 -16.35 -15.66 -6.86
CA ASP A 3 -15.35 -14.86 -6.15
C ASP A 3 -15.69 -13.36 -6.21
N ASP A 4 -15.36 -12.63 -5.15
CA ASP A 4 -15.51 -11.17 -5.10
C ASP A 4 -14.45 -10.49 -5.99
N PRO A 5 -14.83 -9.80 -7.08
CA PRO A 5 -13.90 -9.12 -7.99
C PRO A 5 -13.14 -7.97 -7.30
N PHE A 6 -13.70 -7.38 -6.25
CA PHE A 6 -13.00 -6.36 -5.47
C PHE A 6 -11.75 -6.95 -4.82
N VAL A 7 -11.91 -8.10 -4.15
CA VAL A 7 -10.81 -8.76 -3.42
C VAL A 7 -9.83 -9.43 -4.37
N THR A 8 -10.32 -10.07 -5.45
CA THR A 8 -9.48 -10.86 -6.35
C THR A 8 -8.77 -10.03 -7.41
N TYR A 9 -9.26 -8.83 -7.75
CA TYR A 9 -8.69 -8.01 -8.81
C TYR A 9 -8.37 -6.58 -8.38
N GLN A 10 -9.37 -5.83 -7.92
CA GLN A 10 -9.21 -4.39 -7.67
C GLN A 10 -8.22 -4.10 -6.52
N LEU A 11 -8.33 -4.85 -5.43
CA LEU A 11 -7.46 -4.71 -4.26
C LEU A 11 -5.98 -5.03 -4.61
N PRO A 12 -5.65 -6.17 -5.25
CA PRO A 12 -4.29 -6.43 -5.72
C PRO A 12 -3.73 -5.35 -6.65
N GLN A 13 -4.53 -4.85 -7.59
CA GLN A 13 -4.10 -3.80 -8.51
C GLN A 13 -3.76 -2.49 -7.79
N ALA A 14 -4.60 -2.07 -6.83
CA ALA A 14 -4.35 -0.88 -6.02
C ALA A 14 -3.10 -1.03 -5.14
N VAL A 15 -2.88 -2.21 -4.56
CA VAL A 15 -1.66 -2.54 -3.80
C VAL A 15 -0.41 -2.45 -4.68
N LEU A 16 -0.47 -3.01 -5.90
CA LEU A 16 0.65 -2.94 -6.85
C LEU A 16 0.98 -1.49 -7.22
N ALA A 17 -0.04 -0.68 -7.50
CA ALA A 17 0.15 0.74 -7.80
C ALA A 17 0.79 1.50 -6.64
N LEU A 18 0.37 1.23 -5.40
CA LEU A 18 0.98 1.82 -4.20
C LEU A 18 2.47 1.45 -4.08
N LYS A 19 2.82 0.17 -4.24
CA LYS A 19 4.21 -0.29 -4.19
C LYS A 19 5.09 0.42 -5.21
N GLN A 20 4.59 0.57 -6.44
CA GLN A 20 5.30 1.27 -7.51
C GLN A 20 5.48 2.76 -7.21
N GLY A 21 4.49 3.39 -6.57
CA GLY A 21 4.60 4.76 -6.07
C GLY A 21 5.70 4.90 -5.01
N VAL A 22 5.71 4.01 -4.01
CA VAL A 22 6.72 4.01 -2.94
C VAL A 22 8.12 3.70 -3.47
N GLY A 23 8.25 2.79 -4.45
CA GLY A 23 9.54 2.47 -5.09
C GLY A 23 10.17 3.64 -5.85
N ARG A 24 9.45 4.74 -6.10
CA ARG A 24 10.05 5.96 -6.66
C ARG A 24 10.79 6.80 -5.63
N LEU A 25 10.50 6.60 -4.34
CA LEU A 25 11.05 7.36 -3.22
C LEU A 25 12.37 6.79 -2.71
N ILE A 26 12.52 5.47 -2.70
CA ILE A 26 13.74 4.79 -2.25
C ILE A 26 14.47 4.27 -3.49
N ARG A 27 15.54 4.95 -3.91
CA ARG A 27 16.35 4.55 -5.08
C ARG A 27 17.75 4.09 -4.68
N ASP A 28 18.29 4.64 -3.59
CA ASP A 28 19.58 4.26 -3.03
C ASP A 28 19.51 4.04 -1.50
N PHE A 29 20.53 3.38 -0.95
CA PHE A 29 20.57 2.97 0.47
C PHE A 29 20.55 4.14 1.47
N ASP A 30 21.03 5.31 1.05
CA ASP A 30 21.08 6.52 1.88
C ASP A 30 19.89 7.47 1.66
N ASP A 31 18.96 7.12 0.75
CA ASP A 31 17.78 7.95 0.49
C ASP A 31 16.86 7.98 1.71
N ARG A 32 16.39 9.20 2.03
CA ARG A 32 15.36 9.44 3.05
C ARG A 32 14.18 10.13 2.40
N GLY A 33 12.98 9.70 2.78
CA GLY A 33 11.75 10.26 2.26
C GLY A 33 10.57 9.98 3.17
N LEU A 34 9.48 10.72 2.92
CA LEU A 34 8.21 10.55 3.63
C LEU A 34 7.14 10.11 2.63
N VAL A 35 6.47 8.99 2.93
CA VAL A 35 5.26 8.57 2.23
C VAL A 35 4.05 9.06 3.03
N VAL A 36 3.26 9.94 2.45
CA VAL A 36 2.00 10.41 3.05
C VAL A 36 0.83 9.79 2.31
N ILE A 37 0.02 8.98 3.00
CA ILE A 37 -1.20 8.41 2.43
C ILE A 37 -2.42 9.06 3.08
N GLY A 38 -3.12 9.87 2.31
CA GLY A 38 -4.32 10.61 2.75
C GLY A 38 -5.62 9.81 2.66
N ASP A 39 -5.57 8.47 2.71
CA ASP A 39 -6.73 7.61 2.56
C ASP A 39 -7.18 7.00 3.91
N PRO A 40 -8.27 7.48 4.51
CA PRO A 40 -8.78 6.96 5.78
C PRO A 40 -9.16 5.47 5.71
N ARG A 41 -9.42 4.93 4.50
CA ARG A 41 -9.81 3.53 4.30
C ARG A 41 -8.74 2.56 4.75
N LEU A 42 -7.46 2.98 4.73
CA LEU A 42 -6.35 2.16 5.22
C LEU A 42 -6.44 1.82 6.71
N ARG A 43 -7.07 2.69 7.51
CA ARG A 43 -7.26 2.47 8.95
C ARG A 43 -8.66 1.94 9.29
N THR A 44 -9.66 2.25 8.47
CA THR A 44 -11.07 1.99 8.78
C THR A 44 -11.64 0.73 8.12
N ARG A 45 -11.04 0.23 7.03
CA ARG A 45 -11.53 -0.95 6.30
C ARG A 45 -10.62 -2.14 6.57
N GLY A 46 -11.20 -3.34 6.67
CA GLY A 46 -10.44 -4.57 6.94
C GLY A 46 -9.33 -4.86 5.93
N TYR A 47 -9.55 -4.52 4.64
CA TYR A 47 -8.52 -4.67 3.61
C TYR A 47 -7.38 -3.65 3.71
N GLY A 48 -7.51 -2.60 4.52
CA GLY A 48 -6.47 -1.58 4.71
C GLY A 48 -5.17 -2.19 5.23
N ARG A 49 -5.27 -3.26 6.01
CA ARG A 49 -4.11 -4.03 6.49
C ARG A 49 -3.29 -4.60 5.35
N VAL A 50 -3.93 -5.08 4.28
CA VAL A 50 -3.25 -5.63 3.09
C VAL A 50 -2.35 -4.59 2.44
N PHE A 51 -2.77 -3.32 2.39
CA PHE A 51 -1.93 -2.24 1.88
C PHE A 51 -0.74 -1.96 2.80
N LEU A 52 -0.96 -1.86 4.11
CA LEU A 52 0.10 -1.55 5.08
C LEU A 52 1.17 -2.66 5.12
N ASP A 53 0.76 -3.92 5.11
CA ASP A 53 1.66 -5.08 5.09
C ASP A 53 2.40 -5.21 3.75
N SER A 54 1.93 -4.55 2.70
CA SER A 54 2.57 -4.57 1.39
C SER A 54 3.74 -3.58 1.27
N LEU A 55 3.83 -2.62 2.18
CA LEU A 55 4.87 -1.59 2.20
C LEU A 55 6.15 -2.12 2.84
N PRO A 56 7.32 -1.57 2.49
CA PRO A 56 8.57 -1.87 3.20
C PRO A 56 8.43 -1.59 4.69
N ALA A 57 9.19 -2.31 5.52
CA ALA A 57 9.26 -2.02 6.95
C ALA A 57 9.80 -0.61 7.15
N MET A 58 8.93 0.30 7.60
CA MET A 58 9.25 1.70 7.84
C MET A 58 8.55 2.18 9.11
N PRO A 59 9.15 3.11 9.87
CA PRO A 59 8.48 3.73 11.00
C PRO A 59 7.17 4.38 10.55
N LEU A 60 6.07 4.05 11.23
CA LEU A 60 4.80 4.75 11.04
C LEU A 60 4.78 5.96 11.98
N LEU A 61 4.53 7.14 11.40
CA LEU A 61 4.27 8.37 12.14
C LEU A 61 2.80 8.48 12.57
#